data_AF-A0A728R405-F1
#
_entry.id   AF-A0A728R405-F1
#
_cell.length_a   1.000
_cell.length_b   1.000
_cell.length_c   1.000
_cell.angle_alpha   90.00
_cell.angle_beta   90.00
_cell.angle_gamma   90.00
#
_symmetry.space_group_name_H-M   'P 1'
#
loop_
_entity.id
_entity.type
_entity.pdbx_description
1 polymer ?
#
loop_
_entity_poly.entity_id
_entity_poly.type
_entity_poly.pdbx_seq_one_letter_code
_entity_poly.pdbx_strand_id
1 'polypeptide(L)'
;MTSKYTYLPVADYRNTTERLFRQAIVHYSACVGNDERASWRSQSIMALEITADINCKRATERDRRNFLSARKRLQERVNSVLASGEICHG
;
A
#
# COMPACT_ATOMS: atom_id res chain seq x y z
N MET A 1 8.03 22.09 -10.98
CA MET A 1 7.41 21.55 -9.75
C MET A 1 8.33 20.47 -9.20
N THR A 2 9.15 20.77 -8.19
CA THR A 2 9.91 19.74 -7.48
C THR A 2 8.93 18.98 -6.60
N SER A 3 8.54 17.75 -6.98
CA SER A 3 7.90 16.83 -6.03
C SER A 3 8.85 16.71 -4.83
N LYS A 4 8.38 17.13 -3.66
CA LYS A 4 9.17 17.15 -2.43
C LYS A 4 9.09 15.76 -1.82
N TYR A 5 9.96 14.86 -2.29
CA TYR A 5 10.07 13.54 -1.69
C TYR A 5 10.35 13.63 -0.18
N THR A 6 9.62 12.85 0.60
CA THR A 6 9.92 12.57 2.01
C THR A 6 10.97 11.47 2.05
N TYR A 7 12.18 11.82 2.50
CA TYR A 7 13.28 10.86 2.58
C TYR A 7 13.27 10.14 3.93
N LEU A 8 13.20 8.81 3.89
CA LEU A 8 13.25 7.96 5.07
C LEU A 8 14.62 7.30 5.25
N PRO A 9 15.02 7.03 6.51
CA PRO A 9 16.04 6.02 6.82
C PRO A 9 15.69 4.66 6.20
N VAL A 10 16.70 3.83 5.95
CA VAL A 10 16.50 2.51 5.32
C VAL A 10 15.57 1.62 6.15
N ALA A 11 15.70 1.65 7.48
CA ALA A 11 14.84 0.88 8.37
C ALA A 11 13.36 1.27 8.22
N ASP A 12 13.04 2.57 8.23
CA ASP A 12 11.67 3.06 8.09
C ASP A 12 11.10 2.84 6.68
N TYR A 13 11.95 2.91 5.66
CA TYR A 13 11.56 2.57 4.29
C TYR A 13 11.16 1.09 4.17
N ARG A 14 11.93 0.18 4.78
CA ARG A 14 11.60 -1.26 4.85
C ARG A 14 10.34 -1.51 5.69
N ASN A 15 10.22 -0.86 6.84
CA ASN A 15 9.02 -0.97 7.68
C ASN A 15 7.76 -0.49 6.93
N THR A 16 7.85 0.62 6.20
CA THR A 16 6.78 1.11 5.34
C THR A 16 6.43 0.08 4.26
N THR A 17 7.44 -0.52 3.63
CA THR A 17 7.25 -1.60 2.64
C THR A 17 6.49 -2.79 3.24
N GLU A 18 6.89 -3.26 4.43
CA GLU A 18 6.20 -4.36 5.11
C GLU A 18 4.76 -4.03 5.47
N ARG A 19 4.49 -2.79 5.92
CA ARG A 19 3.12 -2.33 6.23
C ARG A 19 2.22 -2.39 5.01
N LEU A 20 2.69 -1.89 3.85
CA LEU A 20 1.95 -1.97 2.59
C LEU A 20 1.67 -3.42 2.18
N PHE A 21 2.66 -4.30 2.35
CA PHE A 21 2.52 -5.72 2.03
C PHE A 21 1.51 -6.43 2.96
N ARG A 22 1.56 -6.16 4.27
CA ARG A 22 0.58 -6.68 5.24
C ARG A 22 -0.82 -6.14 4.96
N GLN A 23 -0.95 -4.87 4.59
CA GLN A 23 -2.22 -4.27 4.17
C GLN A 23 -2.83 -5.02 2.99
N ALA A 24 -2.00 -5.37 1.98
CA ALA A 24 -2.46 -6.05 0.78
C ALA A 24 -2.83 -7.52 0.96
N ILE A 25 -2.30 -8.18 2.00
CA ILE A 25 -2.44 -9.63 2.18
C ILE A 25 -3.18 -9.94 3.48
N VAL A 26 -2.56 -9.63 4.62
CA VAL A 26 -3.08 -10.04 5.93
C VAL A 26 -4.37 -9.30 6.25
N HIS A 27 -4.37 -7.97 6.13
CA HIS A 27 -5.55 -7.17 6.49
C HIS A 27 -6.69 -7.40 5.51
N TYR A 28 -6.40 -7.50 4.21
CA TYR A 28 -7.41 -7.85 3.21
C TYR A 28 -8.06 -9.22 3.49
N SER A 29 -7.25 -10.26 3.74
CA SER A 29 -7.77 -11.61 3.99
C SER A 29 -8.52 -11.75 5.31
N ALA A 30 -8.34 -10.82 6.24
CA ALA A 30 -9.08 -10.80 7.50
C ALA A 30 -10.49 -10.19 7.37
N CYS A 31 -10.79 -9.48 6.28
CA CYS A 31 -12.12 -8.91 6.06
C CYS A 31 -13.13 -9.99 5.66
N VAL A 32 -14.10 -10.26 6.52
CA VAL A 32 -15.18 -11.21 6.30
C VAL A 32 -16.43 -10.55 5.67
N GLY A 33 -16.64 -9.24 5.89
CA GLY A 33 -17.81 -8.51 5.39
C GLY A 33 -17.51 -7.42 4.36
N ASN A 34 -18.56 -6.92 3.69
CA ASN A 34 -18.47 -5.76 2.79
C ASN A 34 -18.05 -4.50 3.56
N ASP A 35 -18.62 -4.22 4.73
CA ASP A 35 -18.28 -3.04 5.53
C ASP A 35 -16.80 -3.01 5.93
N GLU A 36 -16.25 -4.17 6.32
CA GLU A 36 -14.83 -4.31 6.64
C GLU A 36 -13.96 -4.08 5.41
N ARG A 37 -14.35 -4.64 4.25
CA ARG A 37 -13.65 -4.40 2.98
C ARG A 37 -13.72 -2.94 2.55
N ALA A 38 -14.85 -2.26 2.74
CA ALA A 38 -15.01 -0.85 2.43
C ALA A 38 -14.09 0.02 3.31
N SER A 39 -14.05 -0.26 4.62
CA SER A 39 -13.13 0.39 5.56
C SER A 39 -11.67 0.12 5.20
N TRP A 40 -11.31 -1.14 4.95
CA TRP A 40 -9.97 -1.54 4.51
C TRP A 40 -9.57 -0.82 3.22
N ARG A 41 -10.49 -0.70 2.25
CA ARG A 41 -10.24 -0.04 0.96
C ARG A 41 -9.91 1.44 1.16
N SER A 42 -10.71 2.15 1.97
CA SER A 42 -10.47 3.57 2.29
C SER A 42 -9.11 3.77 2.95
N GLN A 43 -8.79 2.98 3.98
CA GLN A 43 -7.49 3.05 4.67
C GLN A 43 -6.31 2.72 3.74
N SER A 44 -6.51 1.78 2.81
CA SER A 44 -5.48 1.37 1.85
C SER A 44 -5.19 2.44 0.81
N ILE A 45 -6.21 3.19 0.36
CA ILE A 45 -6.02 4.36 -0.51
C ILE A 45 -5.20 5.43 0.20
N MET A 46 -5.57 5.76 1.44
CA MET A 46 -4.81 6.72 2.25
C MET A 46 -3.35 6.28 2.42
N ALA A 47 -3.09 4.99 2.65
CA ALA A 47 -1.74 4.46 2.74
C ALA A 47 -0.96 4.61 1.42
N LEU A 48 -1.60 4.40 0.27
CA LEU A 48 -0.98 4.58 -1.05
C LEU A 48 -0.65 6.06 -1.34
N GLU A 49 -1.50 6.97 -0.91
CA GLU A 49 -1.30 8.43 -1.04
C GLU A 49 -0.17 8.92 -0.14
N ILE A 50 -0.19 8.57 1.15
CA ILE A 50 0.86 8.94 2.12
C ILE A 50 2.23 8.45 1.65
N THR A 51 2.28 7.29 1.00
CA THR A 51 3.53 6.67 0.54
C THR A 51 3.93 7.07 -0.89
N ALA A 52 3.15 7.89 -1.59
CA ALA A 52 3.41 8.25 -2.97
C ALA A 52 4.74 9.02 -3.16
N ASP A 53 5.04 9.93 -2.23
CA ASP A 53 6.24 10.77 -2.27
C ASP A 53 7.35 10.27 -1.31
N ILE A 54 7.29 9.03 -0.83
CA ILE A 54 8.37 8.47 0.01
C ILE A 54 9.54 8.01 -0.85
N ASN A 55 10.75 8.35 -0.43
CA ASN A 55 11.99 7.85 -1.04
C ASN A 55 13.05 7.53 0.03
N CYS A 56 14.12 6.84 -0.35
CA CYS A 56 15.24 6.54 0.53
C CYS A 56 16.55 6.63 -0.24
N LYS A 57 17.42 7.58 0.15
CA LYS A 57 18.71 7.82 -0.52
C LYS A 57 19.64 6.60 -0.46
N ARG A 58 19.55 5.82 0.62
CA ARG A 58 20.43 4.66 0.90
C ARG A 58 19.75 3.32 0.63
N ALA A 59 18.54 3.31 0.05
CA ALA A 59 17.88 2.06 -0.33
C ALA A 59 18.72 1.32 -1.38
N THR A 60 18.79 0.00 -1.24
CA THR A 60 19.32 -0.87 -2.30
C THR A 60 18.29 -1.01 -3.42
N GLU A 61 18.71 -1.54 -4.57
CA GLU A 61 17.77 -1.84 -5.66
C GLU A 61 16.74 -2.91 -5.26
N ARG A 62 17.10 -3.82 -4.36
CA ARG A 62 16.15 -4.78 -3.79
C ARG A 62 15.09 -4.06 -2.94
N ASP A 63 15.49 -3.11 -2.11
CA ASP A 63 14.56 -2.34 -1.29
C ASP A 63 13.55 -1.58 -2.14
N ARG A 64 14.03 -0.90 -3.21
CA ARG A 64 13.16 -0.16 -4.14
C ARG A 64 12.17 -1.08 -4.85
N ARG A 65 12.63 -2.21 -5.38
CA ARG A 65 11.75 -3.20 -6.04
C ARG A 65 10.70 -3.76 -5.08
N ASN A 66 11.07 -4.06 -3.84
CA ASN A 66 10.13 -4.53 -2.83
C ASN A 66 9.07 -3.48 -2.51
N PHE A 67 9.46 -2.22 -2.34
CA PHE A 67 8.51 -1.13 -2.10
C PHE A 67 7.52 -0.94 -3.25
N LEU A 68 8.02 -0.90 -4.49
CA LEU A 68 7.17 -0.78 -5.68
C LEU A 68 6.25 -2.00 -5.83
N SER A 69 6.74 -3.20 -5.57
CA SER A 69 5.93 -4.43 -5.60
C SER A 69 4.83 -4.42 -4.55
N ALA A 70 5.13 -4.00 -3.31
CA ALA A 70 4.14 -3.89 -2.25
C ALA A 70 3.05 -2.86 -2.58
N ARG A 71 3.43 -1.68 -3.10
CA ARG A 71 2.47 -0.66 -3.57
C ARG A 71 1.59 -1.18 -4.70
N LYS A 72 2.19 -1.80 -5.72
CA LYS A 72 1.46 -2.38 -6.86
C LYS A 72 0.42 -3.40 -6.40
N ARG A 73 0.83 -4.33 -5.53
CA ARG A 73 -0.06 -5.38 -5.02
C ARG A 73 -1.21 -4.82 -4.18
N LEU A 74 -0.94 -3.81 -3.35
CA LEU A 74 -2.00 -3.11 -2.61
C LEU A 74 -2.98 -2.39 -3.55
N GLN A 75 -2.45 -1.70 -4.58
CA GLN A 75 -3.28 -1.02 -5.58
C GLN A 75 -4.18 -1.99 -6.35
N GLU A 76 -3.64 -3.14 -6.78
CA GLU A 76 -4.41 -4.18 -7.47
C GLU A 76 -5.56 -4.70 -6.59
N ARG A 77 -5.30 -4.90 -5.29
CA ARG A 77 -6.34 -5.31 -4.34
C ARG A 77 -7.39 -4.22 -4.13
N VAL A 78 -6.98 -2.97 -3.97
CA VAL A 78 -7.89 -1.82 -3.87
C VAL A 78 -8.79 -1.71 -5.11
N ASN A 79 -8.24 -1.95 -6.29
CA ASN A 79 -8.99 -1.91 -7.55
C ASN A 79 -9.97 -3.09 -7.69
N SER A 80 -9.73 -4.20 -7.00
CA SER A 80 -10.64 -5.36 -6.96
C SER A 80 -11.80 -5.21 -5.97
N VAL A 81 -11.87 -4.11 -5.22
CA VAL A 81 -12.91 -3.85 -4.22
C VAL A 81 -13.60 -2.53 -4.56
N LEU A 82 -14.93 -2.54 -4.62
CA LEU A 82 -15.74 -1.33 -4.81
C LEU A 82 -15.74 -0.46 -3.55
N ALA A 83 -16.19 0.79 -3.67
CA ALA A 83 -16.39 1.66 -2.52
C ALA A 83 -17.40 1.08 -1.50
N SER A 84 -18.36 0.26 -1.95
CA SER A 84 -19.30 -0.49 -1.12
C SER A 84 -18.67 -1.69 -0.40
N GLY A 85 -17.42 -2.05 -0.72
CA GLY A 85 -16.73 -3.23 -0.17
C GLY A 85 -17.05 -4.54 -0.88
N GLU A 86 -17.91 -4.52 -1.89
CA GLU A 86 -18.13 -5.64 -2.80
C GLU A 86 -16.89 -5.91 -3.64
N ILE A 87 -16.65 -7.17 -3.98
CA ILE A 87 -15.51 -7.57 -4.81
C ILE A 87 -15.91 -7.41 -6.28
N CYS A 88 -15.14 -6.63 -7.03
CA CYS A 88 -15.23 -6.58 -8.48
C CYS A 88 -14.74 -7.91 -9.05
N HIS A 89 -15.66 -8.78 -9.44
CA HIS A 89 -15.36 -9.82 -10.40
C HIS A 89 -15.28 -9.11 -11.76
N GLY A 90 -14.06 -9.01 -12.30
CA GLY A 90 -13.84 -8.51 -13.66
C GLY A 90 -14.57 -9.37 -14.69
#